data_AF-A0A5N1BP55-F1
#
_entry.id   AF-A0A5N1BP55-F1
#
_cell.length_a   1.000
_cell.length_b   1.000
_cell.length_c   1.000
_cell.angle_alpha   90.00
_cell.angle_beta   90.00
_cell.angle_gamma   90.00
#
_symmetry.space_group_name_H-M   'P 1'
#
loop_
_entity.id
_entity.type
_entity.pdbx_description
1 polymer ?
#
loop_
_entity_poly.entity_id
_entity_poly.type
_entity_poly.pdbx_seq_one_letter_code
_entity_poly.pdbx_strand_id
1 'polypeptide(L)'
;MLKNGTYEATAKGQMNDITLEVTVDNNKIEKINIIKEDETPGIGDIALERIPKAIIQKQSVEVDSVSGATVTSNAVISAVKEALTEAEK
;
A
#
# COMPACT_ATOMS: atom_id res chain seq x y z
N MET A 1 -7.64 15.42 8.08
CA MET A 1 -6.31 15.26 8.72
C MET A 1 -6.21 13.80 9.10
N LEU A 2 -5.06 13.19 8.91
CA LEU A 2 -4.82 11.80 9.29
C LEU A 2 -4.56 11.73 10.79
N LYS A 3 -5.28 10.84 11.48
CA LYS A 3 -5.08 10.54 12.89
C LYS A 3 -3.88 9.61 13.06
N ASN A 4 -3.15 9.81 14.14
CA ASN A 4 -2.02 8.96 14.48
C ASN A 4 -2.52 7.55 14.80
N GLY A 5 -1.86 6.53 14.25
CA GLY A 5 -2.27 5.15 14.44
C GLY A 5 -1.61 4.20 13.44
N THR A 6 -1.94 2.92 13.56
CA THR A 6 -1.62 1.91 12.56
C THR A 6 -2.93 1.33 12.05
N TYR A 7 -3.09 1.32 10.73
CA TYR A 7 -4.32 0.99 10.04
C TYR A 7 -4.05 -0.17 9.10
N GLU A 8 -4.70 -1.30 9.37
CA GLU A 8 -4.62 -2.49 8.51
C GLU A 8 -5.70 -2.39 7.42
N ALA A 9 -5.32 -2.76 6.19
CA ALA A 9 -6.25 -2.88 5.08
C ALA A 9 -5.84 -4.03 4.14
N THR A 10 -6.84 -4.56 3.44
CA THR A 10 -6.67 -5.66 2.49
C THR A 10 -7.26 -5.28 1.14
N ALA A 11 -6.57 -5.61 0.06
CA ALA A 11 -7.06 -5.45 -1.30
C ALA A 11 -6.74 -6.66 -2.16
N LYS A 12 -7.55 -6.89 -3.21
CA LYS A 12 -7.37 -8.02 -4.11
C LYS A 12 -6.15 -7.81 -5.02
N GLY A 13 -5.15 -8.70 -4.91
CA GLY A 13 -3.98 -8.78 -5.78
C GLY A 13 -4.22 -9.56 -7.07
N GLN A 14 -3.14 -9.88 -7.78
CA GLN A 14 -3.17 -10.66 -9.02
C GLN A 14 -3.54 -12.12 -8.77
N MET A 15 -3.02 -12.71 -7.70
CA MET A 15 -3.26 -14.10 -7.34
C MET A 15 -4.19 -14.19 -6.13
N ASN A 16 -3.82 -13.53 -5.03
CA ASN A 16 -4.57 -13.52 -3.79
C ASN A 16 -4.67 -12.10 -3.21
N ASP A 17 -5.35 -11.99 -2.08
CA ASP A 17 -5.44 -10.74 -1.35
C ASP A 17 -4.07 -10.33 -0.77
N ILE A 18 -3.79 -9.03 -0.83
CA ILE A 18 -2.64 -8.37 -0.22
C ILE A 18 -3.16 -7.61 1.00
N THR A 19 -2.60 -7.92 2.17
CA THR A 19 -2.87 -7.24 3.44
C THR A 19 -1.65 -6.43 3.84
N LEU A 20 -1.86 -5.16 4.21
CA LEU A 20 -0.82 -4.26 4.67
C LEU A 20 -1.28 -3.40 5.85
N GLU A 21 -0.30 -2.89 6.58
CA GLU A 21 -0.44 -1.90 7.64
C GLU A 21 0.14 -0.57 7.20
N VAL A 22 -0.56 0.51 7.48
CA VAL A 22 -0.09 1.89 7.31
C VAL A 22 0.03 2.55 8.67
N THR A 23 1.24 2.96 9.04
CA THR A 23 1.48 3.78 10.23
C THR A 23 1.42 5.25 9.85
N VAL A 24 0.55 5.98 10.53
CA VAL A 24 0.44 7.43 10.46
C VAL A 24 0.94 8.05 11.76
N ASP A 25 1.78 9.07 11.65
CA ASP A 25 2.15 9.95 12.77
C ASP A 25 2.25 11.40 12.28
N ASN A 26 1.84 12.34 13.13
CA ASN A 26 1.90 13.78 12.87
C ASN A 26 1.34 14.16 11.48
N ASN A 27 0.19 13.58 11.12
CA ASN A 27 -0.48 13.77 9.83
C ASN A 27 0.39 13.37 8.61
N LYS A 28 1.30 12.41 8.78
CA LYS A 28 2.17 11.84 7.74
C LYS A 28 2.13 10.33 7.72
N ILE A 29 2.36 9.76 6.55
CA ILE A 29 2.56 8.33 6.31
C ILE A 29 4.01 8.00 6.68
N GLU A 30 4.23 7.36 7.82
CA GLU A 30 5.57 7.03 8.31
C GLU A 30 6.04 5.67 7.79
N LYS A 31 5.14 4.70 7.71
CA LYS A 31 5.47 3.33 7.33
C LYS A 31 4.31 2.67 6.61
N ILE A 32 4.66 1.82 5.65
CA ILE A 32 3.75 0.88 5.00
C ILE A 32 4.42 -0.48 5.09
N ASN A 33 3.74 -1.44 5.70
CA ASN A 33 4.25 -2.79 5.94
C ASN A 33 3.32 -3.82 5.30
N ILE A 34 3.84 -4.64 4.40
CA ILE A 34 3.04 -5.72 3.80
C ILE A 34 3.06 -6.90 4.77
N ILE A 35 1.89 -7.28 5.28
CA ILE A 35 1.72 -8.36 6.27
C ILE A 35 1.54 -9.70 5.57
N LYS A 36 0.75 -9.70 4.49
CA LYS A 36 0.40 -10.89 3.74
C LYS A 36 0.34 -10.56 2.26
N GLU A 37 0.97 -11.39 1.47
CA GLU A 37 0.89 -11.38 0.01
C GLU A 37 1.10 -12.82 -0.48
N ASP A 38 0.60 -13.12 -1.67
CA ASP A 38 0.85 -14.37 -2.37
C ASP A 38 0.73 -14.07 -3.87
N GLU A 39 1.66 -13.24 -4.35
CA GLU A 39 1.75 -12.79 -5.74
C GLU A 39 2.74 -13.65 -6.55
N THR A 40 2.77 -13.46 -7.88
CA THR A 40 3.72 -14.19 -8.74
C THR A 40 5.17 -13.79 -8.40
N PRO A 41 6.01 -14.74 -7.93
CA PRO A 41 7.39 -14.43 -7.56
C PRO A 41 8.18 -13.83 -8.72
N GLY A 42 8.94 -12.76 -8.44
CA GLY A 42 9.74 -12.04 -9.43
C GLY A 42 8.96 -11.11 -10.36
N ILE A 43 7.61 -11.12 -10.32
CA ILE A 43 6.77 -10.16 -11.04
C ILE A 43 6.17 -9.16 -10.05
N GLY A 44 5.43 -9.65 -9.05
CA GLY A 44 4.75 -8.81 -8.06
C GLY A 44 5.72 -8.09 -7.11
N ASP A 45 6.87 -8.70 -6.83
CA ASP A 45 7.87 -8.25 -5.86
C ASP A 45 8.28 -6.79 -6.07
N ILE A 46 8.46 -6.39 -7.34
CA ILE A 46 8.87 -5.02 -7.69
C ILE A 46 7.79 -4.02 -7.29
N ALA A 47 6.50 -4.36 -7.46
CA ALA A 47 5.40 -3.50 -7.04
C ALA A 47 5.27 -3.47 -5.51
N LEU A 48 5.38 -4.63 -4.85
CA LEU A 48 5.36 -4.75 -3.38
C LEU A 48 6.48 -3.93 -2.73
N GLU A 49 7.63 -3.76 -3.40
CA GLU A 49 8.72 -2.92 -2.88
C GLU A 49 8.59 -1.43 -3.26
N ARG A 50 8.34 -1.12 -4.54
CA ARG A 50 8.44 0.25 -5.05
C ARG A 50 7.24 1.12 -4.71
N ILE A 51 6.04 0.56 -4.74
CA ILE A 51 4.81 1.34 -4.53
C ILE A 51 4.76 1.88 -3.09
N PRO A 52 4.97 1.10 -2.02
CA PRO A 52 5.01 1.62 -0.66
C PRO A 52 6.04 2.74 -0.46
N LYS A 53 7.25 2.57 -1.02
CA LYS A 53 8.32 3.58 -0.95
C LYS A 53 7.92 4.87 -1.65
N ALA A 54 7.33 4.77 -2.84
CA ALA A 54 6.87 5.94 -3.60
C ALA A 54 5.76 6.69 -2.86
N ILE A 55 4.82 5.97 -2.23
CA ILE A 55 3.73 6.58 -1.46
C ILE A 55 4.28 7.32 -0.25
N ILE A 56 5.20 6.72 0.52
CA ILE A 56 5.84 7.37 1.67
C ILE A 56 6.62 8.60 1.21
N GLN A 57 7.39 8.51 0.12
CA GLN A 57 8.17 9.63 -0.39
C GLN A 57 7.29 10.80 -0.85
N LYS A 58 6.20 10.51 -1.56
CA LYS A 58 5.29 11.52 -2.10
C LYS A 58 4.23 11.97 -1.10
N GLN A 59 4.05 11.25 0.00
CA GLN A 59 2.92 11.40 0.93
C GLN A 59 1.57 11.39 0.20
N SER A 60 1.45 10.55 -0.84
CA SER A 60 0.26 10.47 -1.68
C SER A 60 0.13 9.07 -2.29
N VAL A 61 -1.10 8.61 -2.44
CA VAL A 61 -1.45 7.37 -3.16
C VAL A 61 -1.44 7.53 -4.68
N GLU A 62 -1.30 8.76 -5.18
CA GLU A 62 -1.18 9.08 -6.61
C GLU A 62 0.24 8.80 -7.10
N VAL A 63 0.55 7.50 -7.25
CA VAL A 63 1.83 7.00 -7.75
C VAL A 63 1.64 6.13 -8.97
N ASP A 64 2.64 6.09 -9.84
CA ASP A 64 2.59 5.29 -11.06
C ASP A 64 2.68 3.81 -10.73
N SER A 65 1.86 3.00 -11.42
CA SER A 65 1.97 1.54 -11.36
C SER A 65 3.28 1.06 -11.99
N VAL A 66 3.78 -0.09 -11.54
CA VAL A 66 4.96 -0.73 -12.12
C VAL A 66 4.54 -1.51 -13.38
N SER A 67 5.20 -1.24 -14.51
CA SER A 67 4.98 -1.99 -15.75
C SER A 67 5.24 -3.48 -15.56
N GLY A 68 4.31 -4.33 -16.02
CA GLY A 68 4.37 -5.78 -15.82
C GLY A 68 3.81 -6.27 -14.48
N ALA A 69 3.56 -5.38 -13.52
CA ALA A 69 2.98 -5.67 -12.21
C ALA A 69 1.82 -4.71 -11.86
N THR A 70 1.01 -4.35 -12.87
CA THR A 70 -0.05 -3.34 -12.74
C THR A 70 -1.12 -3.74 -11.72
N VAL A 71 -1.54 -5.01 -11.71
CA VAL A 71 -2.58 -5.48 -10.78
C VAL A 71 -2.07 -5.44 -9.34
N THR A 72 -0.87 -5.97 -9.08
CA THR A 72 -0.19 -5.87 -7.78
C THR A 72 -0.02 -4.42 -7.34
N SER A 73 0.40 -3.54 -8.25
CA SER A 73 0.58 -2.12 -7.95
C SER A 73 -0.73 -1.47 -7.51
N ASN A 74 -1.81 -1.70 -8.26
CA ASN A 74 -3.13 -1.15 -7.96
C ASN A 74 -3.70 -1.72 -6.66
N ALA A 75 -3.42 -2.99 -6.35
CA ALA A 75 -3.83 -3.62 -5.10
C ALA A 75 -3.16 -2.95 -3.89
N VAL A 76 -1.84 -2.74 -3.94
CA VAL A 76 -1.11 -2.02 -2.88
C VAL A 76 -1.63 -0.59 -2.73
N ILE A 77 -1.81 0.15 -3.84
CA ILE A 77 -2.37 1.51 -3.81
C ILE A 77 -3.76 1.52 -3.16
N SER A 78 -4.61 0.56 -3.51
CA SER A 78 -5.98 0.46 -3.01
C SER A 78 -6.03 0.15 -1.52
N ALA A 79 -5.22 -0.80 -1.05
CA ALA A 79 -5.13 -1.12 0.37
C ALA A 79 -4.60 0.07 1.18
N VAL A 80 -3.57 0.78 0.69
CA VAL A 80 -3.09 1.99 1.38
C VAL A 80 -4.18 3.08 1.42
N LYS A 81 -4.92 3.27 0.33
CA LYS A 81 -6.02 4.24 0.28
C LYS A 81 -7.12 3.92 1.30
N GLU A 82 -7.47 2.65 1.45
CA GLU A 82 -8.45 2.20 2.45
C GLU A 82 -7.95 2.46 3.88
N ALA A 83 -6.70 2.10 4.18
CA ALA A 83 -6.09 2.35 5.48
C ALA A 83 -6.05 3.85 5.82
N LEU A 84 -5.75 4.72 4.84
CA LEU A 84 -5.77 6.17 5.02
C LEU A 84 -7.19 6.71 5.19
N THR A 85 -8.18 6.10 4.55
CA THR A 85 -9.60 6.46 4.75
C THR A 85 -10.02 6.19 6.19
N GLU A 86 -9.60 5.06 6.78
CA GLU A 86 -9.80 4.81 8.22
C GLU A 86 -9.06 5.81 9.10
N ALA A 87 -7.88 6.26 8.68
CA ALA A 87 -7.12 7.29 9.41
C ALA A 87 -7.76 8.68 9.37
N GLU A 88 -8.67 8.95 8.44
CA GLU A 88 -9.40 10.23 8.34
C GLU A 88 -10.68 10.28 9.21
N LYS A 89 -11.18 9.12 9.66
CA LYS A 89 -12.37 9.03 10.52
C LYS A 89 -12.06 9.44 11.93
#